data_AF-A0A4Y9FN79-F1
#
_entry.id   AF-A0A4Y9FN79-F1
#
_cell.length_a   1.000
_cell.length_b   1.000
_cell.length_c   1.000
_cell.angle_alpha   90.00
_cell.angle_beta   90.00
_cell.angle_gamma   90.00
#
_symmetry.space_group_name_H-M   'P 1'
#
loop_
_entity.id
_entity.type
_entity.pdbx_description
1 polymer ?
#
loop_
_entity_poly.entity_id
_entity_poly.type
_entity_poly.pdbx_seq_one_letter_code
_entity_poly.pdbx_strand_id
1 'polypeptide(L)'
;MARAPRVRGPVARAVPFVLLLRAGKGLPVIAVRDVLLRIVAVIRHLVVSGWRLVVGGVIRILSFCEQWLIGQRHARYGVAVTRILLGFVGFGLLWTNYTARSYLYGPASFWNGEEVDRISQLPEVWVFGLGDLLSGDLVAFTVLYLVAAALALAVMLGWRTRLTLPLFFALYVGIIELNSASGDQGDNAYRICLFWLMFADPAGVLSMDARRRAAGITGPNRTIWDRIRRIWRGERLLPGWLQNAMHNLVLVLLTAQVTFIYVAGGLYKAGGEPWSGGTAVYAPLQVEKFSTWPELADLITAWGPMVALASWGSILLQISFPFMLLNRFTRILALVGILGFHAAIGLLMGLPWFSLSMVAIDAIFVRDRSWIALGSAARGAWRRARAGSDDRTADDRVPRRPVVVRKAPIGAPAEPREVAEPVREPVLVLAGAGAGAGAGAGAGDDAPPLFKSAPAAQPIPIPKAAPAPGPAPK
;
A
#
# COMPACT_ATOMS: atom_id res chain seq x y z
N MET A 1 30.48 -9.92 22.09
CA MET A 1 30.47 -10.30 23.53
C MET A 1 30.29 -9.04 24.37
N ALA A 2 29.09 -8.81 24.89
CA ALA A 2 28.79 -7.86 25.97
C ALA A 2 27.49 -8.33 26.64
N ARG A 3 27.54 -8.57 27.96
CA ARG A 3 26.45 -9.17 28.75
C ARG A 3 25.32 -8.15 28.98
N ALA A 4 24.08 -8.55 28.70
CA ALA A 4 22.88 -7.81 29.06
C ALA A 4 22.51 -8.01 30.55
N PRO A 5 21.88 -7.01 31.22
CA PRO A 5 21.51 -7.11 32.63
C PRO A 5 20.26 -7.99 32.82
N ARG A 6 20.32 -8.92 33.78
CA ARG A 6 19.20 -9.77 34.18
C ARG A 6 18.18 -8.96 35.01
N VAL A 7 17.00 -8.74 34.45
CA VAL A 7 15.83 -8.22 35.18
C VAL A 7 15.29 -9.35 36.07
N ARG A 8 15.40 -9.18 37.39
CA ARG A 8 14.77 -10.08 38.38
C ARG A 8 13.26 -9.85 38.38
N GLY A 9 12.49 -10.86 38.00
CA GLY A 9 11.04 -10.86 38.19
C GLY A 9 10.65 -10.90 39.67
N PRO A 10 9.42 -10.50 40.05
CA PRO A 10 8.98 -10.52 41.43
C PRO A 10 8.90 -11.97 41.93
N VAL A 11 9.62 -12.26 43.00
CA VAL A 11 9.59 -13.53 43.72
C VAL A 11 8.19 -13.70 44.31
N ALA A 12 7.42 -14.64 43.76
CA ALA A 12 6.19 -15.11 44.36
C ALA A 12 6.53 -15.74 45.71
N ARG A 13 6.26 -15.03 46.81
CA ARG A 13 6.30 -15.61 48.16
C ARG A 13 5.16 -16.62 48.24
N ALA A 14 5.50 -17.90 48.21
CA ALA A 14 4.59 -18.97 48.58
C ALA A 14 4.14 -18.74 50.03
N VAL A 15 2.86 -18.42 50.21
CA VAL A 15 2.21 -18.41 51.53
C VAL A 15 2.04 -19.88 51.94
N PRO A 16 2.59 -20.34 53.08
CA PRO A 16 2.38 -21.71 53.50
C PRO A 16 0.93 -21.86 53.98
N PHE A 17 0.15 -22.65 53.23
CA PHE A 17 -1.20 -23.05 53.58
C PHE A 17 -1.12 -24.12 54.67
N VAL A 18 -0.95 -23.70 55.93
CA VAL A 18 -1.00 -24.59 57.09
C VAL A 18 -2.47 -24.90 57.40
N LEU A 19 -2.94 -26.03 56.90
CA LEU A 19 -4.21 -26.67 57.29
C LEU A 19 -4.07 -27.22 58.71
N LEU A 20 -4.45 -26.42 59.71
CA LEU A 20 -4.62 -26.86 61.09
C LEU A 20 -5.98 -27.54 61.25
N LEU A 21 -6.02 -28.84 60.99
CA LEU A 21 -7.12 -29.71 61.42
C LEU A 21 -6.81 -30.21 62.84
N ARG A 22 -7.36 -29.53 63.85
CA ARG A 22 -7.50 -30.06 65.21
C ARG A 22 -8.99 -30.21 65.51
N ALA A 23 -9.46 -31.45 65.49
CA ALA A 23 -10.83 -31.80 65.84
C ALA A 23 -11.07 -31.56 67.33
N GLY A 24 -12.15 -30.84 67.67
CA GLY A 24 -12.57 -30.64 69.06
C GLY A 24 -13.63 -29.55 69.23
N LYS A 25 -14.90 -29.97 69.26
CA LYS A 25 -16.06 -29.34 69.93
C LYS A 25 -16.34 -27.84 69.68
N GLY A 26 -17.35 -27.58 68.85
CA GLY A 26 -18.03 -26.29 68.68
C GLY A 26 -17.25 -25.31 67.79
N LEU A 27 -17.60 -25.25 66.49
CA LEU A 27 -17.15 -24.14 65.64
C LEU A 27 -17.74 -22.84 66.20
N PRO A 28 -16.93 -21.92 66.78
CA PRO A 28 -17.46 -20.66 67.24
C PRO A 28 -17.94 -19.89 66.01
N VAL A 29 -19.13 -19.29 66.09
CA VAL A 29 -19.75 -18.46 65.02
C VAL A 29 -18.77 -17.42 64.45
N ILE A 30 -17.76 -17.03 65.24
CA ILE A 30 -16.64 -16.15 64.90
C ILE A 30 -15.77 -16.71 63.75
N ALA A 31 -15.51 -18.03 63.71
CA ALA A 31 -14.69 -18.66 62.66
C ALA A 31 -15.39 -18.68 61.29
N VAL A 32 -16.71 -18.86 61.27
CA VAL A 32 -17.52 -18.82 60.03
C VAL A 32 -17.54 -17.40 59.45
N ARG A 33 -17.72 -16.38 60.31
CA ARG A 33 -17.68 -14.98 59.90
C ARG A 33 -16.33 -14.60 59.28
N ASP A 34 -15.22 -15.01 59.89
CA ASP A 34 -13.89 -14.67 59.40
C ASP A 34 -13.56 -15.39 58.07
N VAL A 35 -14.02 -16.63 57.89
CA VAL A 35 -13.92 -17.34 56.62
C VAL A 35 -14.77 -16.65 55.53
N LEU A 36 -16.01 -16.26 55.83
CA LEU A 36 -16.86 -15.51 54.90
C LEU A 36 -16.24 -14.17 54.50
N LEU A 37 -15.70 -13.40 55.45
CA LEU A 37 -15.01 -12.14 55.17
C LEU A 37 -13.77 -12.33 54.29
N ARG A 38 -13.00 -13.41 54.51
CA ARG A 38 -11.86 -13.76 53.66
C ARG A 38 -12.31 -14.15 52.25
N ILE A 39 -13.38 -14.93 52.12
CA ILE A 39 -13.95 -15.30 50.81
C ILE A 39 -14.41 -14.04 50.07
N VAL A 40 -15.14 -13.14 50.72
CA VAL A 40 -15.57 -11.86 50.14
C VAL A 40 -14.36 -11.00 49.74
N ALA A 41 -13.32 -10.94 50.57
CA ALA A 41 -12.10 -10.21 50.25
C ALA A 41 -11.36 -10.79 49.03
N VAL A 42 -11.29 -12.12 48.91
CA VAL A 42 -10.69 -12.82 47.76
C VAL A 42 -11.52 -12.58 46.51
N ILE A 43 -12.85 -12.75 46.57
CA ILE A 43 -13.76 -12.45 45.45
C ILE A 43 -13.60 -11.00 45.01
N ARG A 44 -13.62 -10.04 45.94
CA ARG A 44 -13.39 -8.63 45.64
C ARG A 44 -12.04 -8.40 44.96
N HIS A 45 -10.97 -9.01 45.46
CA HIS A 45 -9.65 -8.87 44.84
C HIS A 45 -9.60 -9.47 43.44
N LEU A 46 -10.21 -10.65 43.22
CA LEU A 46 -10.31 -11.28 41.91
C LEU A 46 -11.12 -10.42 40.93
N VAL A 47 -12.27 -9.89 41.34
CA VAL A 47 -13.10 -9.00 40.53
C VAL A 47 -12.35 -7.71 40.19
N VAL A 48 -11.75 -7.05 41.17
CA VAL A 48 -10.99 -5.80 40.95
C VAL A 48 -9.76 -6.06 40.07
N SER A 49 -9.04 -7.16 40.27
CA SER A 49 -7.87 -7.50 39.45
C SER A 49 -8.26 -7.87 38.02
N GLY A 50 -9.34 -8.65 37.86
CA GLY A 50 -9.91 -8.98 36.56
C GLY A 50 -10.37 -7.72 35.82
N TRP A 51 -11.08 -6.83 36.50
CA TRP A 51 -11.49 -5.54 35.95
C TRP A 51 -10.30 -4.68 35.52
N ARG A 52 -9.26 -4.55 36.35
CA ARG A 52 -8.03 -3.83 36.00
C ARG A 52 -7.29 -4.45 34.82
N LEU A 53 -7.30 -5.79 34.70
CA LEU A 53 -6.69 -6.47 33.56
C LEU A 53 -7.44 -6.16 32.26
N VAL A 54 -8.77 -6.22 32.29
CA VAL A 54 -9.63 -5.93 31.14
C VAL A 54 -9.51 -4.45 30.75
N VAL A 55 -9.75 -3.53 31.68
CA VAL A 55 -9.65 -2.07 31.44
C VAL A 55 -8.24 -1.69 31.01
N GLY A 56 -7.21 -2.19 31.69
CA GLY A 56 -5.82 -1.97 31.30
C GLY A 56 -5.49 -2.55 29.92
N GLY A 57 -6.10 -3.67 29.54
CA GLY A 57 -6.01 -4.24 28.20
C GLY A 57 -6.65 -3.33 27.14
N VAL A 58 -7.88 -2.88 27.39
CA VAL A 58 -8.60 -1.96 26.51
C VAL A 58 -7.84 -0.65 26.33
N ILE A 59 -7.36 -0.04 27.42
CA ILE A 59 -6.56 1.19 27.35
C ILE A 59 -5.29 0.97 26.52
N ARG A 60 -4.56 -0.15 26.73
CA ARG A 60 -3.37 -0.45 25.92
C ARG A 60 -3.70 -0.59 24.42
N ILE A 61 -4.81 -1.24 24.08
CA ILE A 61 -5.25 -1.38 22.69
C ILE A 61 -5.63 -0.02 22.11
N LEU A 62 -6.41 0.78 22.82
CA LEU A 62 -6.81 2.11 22.37
C LEU A 62 -5.60 3.03 22.19
N SER A 63 -4.68 3.07 23.16
CA SER A 63 -3.45 3.86 23.04
C SER A 63 -2.57 3.37 21.89
N PHE A 64 -2.49 2.06 21.66
CA PHE A 64 -1.79 1.52 20.49
C PHE A 64 -2.45 1.99 19.18
N CYS A 65 -3.76 1.86 19.06
CA CYS A 65 -4.51 2.28 17.87
C CYS A 65 -4.36 3.79 17.63
N GLU A 66 -4.47 4.61 18.67
CA GLU A 66 -4.28 6.06 18.61
C GLU A 66 -2.86 6.41 18.14
N GLN A 67 -1.83 5.82 18.77
CA GLN A 67 -0.43 6.08 18.41
C GLN A 67 -0.12 5.60 16.98
N TRP A 68 -0.64 4.44 16.58
CA TRP A 68 -0.45 3.92 15.23
C TRP A 68 -1.14 4.79 14.19
N LEU A 69 -2.37 5.23 14.47
CA LEU A 69 -3.17 6.03 13.53
C LEU A 69 -2.63 7.47 13.41
N ILE A 70 -2.28 8.10 14.53
CA ILE A 70 -1.99 9.55 14.59
C ILE A 70 -0.48 9.85 14.63
N GLY A 71 0.34 8.96 15.19
CA GLY A 71 1.74 9.23 15.50
C GLY A 71 2.60 9.48 14.27
N GLN A 72 2.74 8.49 13.39
CA GLN A 72 3.54 8.60 12.17
C GLN A 72 2.84 7.97 10.98
N ARG A 73 3.10 8.49 9.77
CA ARG A 73 2.66 7.86 8.52
C ARG A 73 3.44 6.59 8.24
N HIS A 74 2.73 5.49 8.04
CA HIS A 74 3.27 4.18 7.67
C HIS A 74 3.32 3.99 6.14
N ALA A 75 4.07 3.00 5.65
CA ALA A 75 4.12 2.61 4.22
C ALA A 75 4.28 3.77 3.20
N ARG A 76 5.06 4.81 3.53
CA ARG A 76 5.11 6.05 2.73
C ARG A 76 5.65 5.79 1.33
N TYR A 77 6.63 4.91 1.21
CA TYR A 77 7.19 4.54 -0.08
C TYR A 77 6.24 3.64 -0.86
N GLY A 78 5.55 2.72 -0.18
CA GLY A 78 4.53 1.87 -0.80
C GLY A 78 3.45 2.71 -1.49
N VAL A 79 2.85 3.67 -0.78
CA VAL A 79 1.83 4.57 -1.34
C VAL A 79 2.38 5.44 -2.48
N ALA A 80 3.63 5.91 -2.37
CA ALA A 80 4.25 6.67 -3.45
C ALA A 80 4.50 5.82 -4.71
N VAL A 81 4.91 4.56 -4.55
CA VAL A 81 5.06 3.61 -5.66
C VAL A 81 3.71 3.27 -6.26
N THR A 82 2.68 3.03 -5.45
CA THR A 82 1.29 2.86 -5.92
C THR A 82 0.88 4.02 -6.82
N ARG A 83 1.09 5.27 -6.40
CA ARG A 83 0.79 6.45 -7.22
C ARG A 83 1.55 6.47 -8.54
N ILE A 84 2.84 6.13 -8.54
CA ILE A 84 3.66 6.09 -9.77
C ILE A 84 3.08 5.06 -10.73
N LEU A 85 2.88 3.83 -10.25
CA LEU A 85 2.41 2.72 -11.08
C LEU A 85 0.99 2.95 -11.58
N LEU A 86 0.07 3.47 -10.76
CA LEU A 86 -1.28 3.80 -11.21
C LEU A 86 -1.28 4.95 -12.23
N GLY A 87 -0.46 5.99 -12.04
CA GLY A 87 -0.30 7.04 -13.04
C GLY A 87 0.25 6.51 -14.36
N PHE A 88 1.19 5.56 -14.30
CA PHE A 88 1.72 4.88 -15.48
C PHE A 88 0.68 3.98 -16.15
N VAL A 89 -0.12 3.23 -15.39
CA VAL A 89 -1.24 2.44 -15.93
C VAL A 89 -2.24 3.34 -16.63
N GLY A 90 -2.68 4.43 -15.99
CA GLY A 90 -3.65 5.35 -16.57
C GLY A 90 -3.14 5.99 -17.86
N PHE A 91 -1.88 6.43 -17.87
CA PHE A 91 -1.25 6.92 -19.10
C PHE A 91 -1.11 5.81 -20.14
N GLY A 92 -0.68 4.62 -19.73
CA GLY A 92 -0.45 3.45 -20.59
C GLY A 92 -1.71 3.00 -21.31
N LEU A 93 -2.82 2.87 -20.58
CA LEU A 93 -4.14 2.58 -21.14
C LEU A 93 -4.56 3.62 -22.18
N LEU A 94 -4.42 4.91 -21.86
CA LEU A 94 -4.75 5.98 -22.82
C LEU A 94 -3.78 5.99 -24.02
N TRP A 95 -2.51 5.68 -23.79
CA TRP A 95 -1.51 5.66 -24.85
C TRP A 95 -1.74 4.50 -25.82
N THR A 96 -1.89 3.28 -25.33
CA THR A 96 -2.06 2.10 -26.18
C THR A 96 -3.39 2.09 -26.92
N ASN A 97 -4.42 2.74 -26.36
CA ASN A 97 -5.73 2.83 -26.98
C ASN A 97 -5.94 4.12 -27.79
N TYR A 98 -4.91 4.94 -27.99
CA TYR A 98 -5.06 6.23 -28.65
C TYR A 98 -5.61 6.11 -30.08
N THR A 99 -5.15 5.14 -30.87
CA THR A 99 -5.62 4.92 -32.25
C THR A 99 -7.07 4.45 -32.29
N ALA A 100 -7.50 3.67 -31.31
CA ALA A 100 -8.85 3.12 -31.18
C ALA A 100 -9.78 3.99 -30.29
N ARG A 101 -9.32 5.15 -29.79
CA ARG A 101 -10.03 5.94 -28.78
C ARG A 101 -11.47 6.31 -29.16
N SER A 102 -11.70 6.62 -30.44
CA SER A 102 -13.03 6.98 -30.94
C SER A 102 -14.00 5.79 -30.88
N TYR A 103 -13.49 4.60 -31.18
CA TYR A 103 -14.26 3.35 -31.18
C TYR A 103 -14.49 2.82 -29.77
N LEU A 104 -13.51 3.01 -28.87
CA LEU A 104 -13.60 2.54 -27.50
C LEU A 104 -14.44 3.46 -26.63
N TYR A 105 -14.24 4.78 -26.72
CA TYR A 105 -14.76 5.73 -25.73
C TYR A 105 -15.35 7.01 -26.34
N GLY A 106 -15.27 7.20 -27.66
CA GLY A 106 -15.63 8.45 -28.32
C GLY A 106 -16.89 8.32 -29.18
N PRO A 107 -17.08 9.17 -30.21
CA PRO A 107 -18.32 9.20 -30.98
C PRO A 107 -18.65 7.91 -31.71
N ALA A 108 -17.64 7.05 -31.92
CA ALA A 108 -17.80 5.78 -32.60
C ALA A 108 -17.98 4.60 -31.63
N SER A 109 -18.13 4.82 -30.32
CA SER A 109 -18.38 3.74 -29.34
C SER A 109 -19.84 3.35 -29.20
N PHE A 110 -20.77 4.09 -29.81
CA PHE A 110 -22.22 3.88 -29.70
C PHE A 110 -22.75 2.59 -30.32
N TRP A 111 -21.90 1.83 -31.03
CA TRP A 111 -22.26 0.53 -31.61
C TRP A 111 -22.73 -0.50 -30.58
N ASN A 112 -22.36 -0.34 -29.31
CA ASN A 112 -22.75 -1.25 -28.22
C ASN A 112 -24.16 -0.96 -27.65
N GLY A 113 -24.84 0.10 -28.11
CA GLY A 113 -26.16 0.50 -27.62
C GLY A 113 -26.18 1.18 -26.23
N GLU A 114 -25.02 1.32 -25.57
CA GLU A 114 -24.91 1.95 -24.24
C GLU A 114 -25.14 3.48 -24.29
N GLU A 115 -25.26 4.08 -25.48
CA GLU A 115 -25.72 5.46 -25.62
C GLU A 115 -27.18 5.62 -25.14
N VAL A 116 -28.01 4.61 -25.43
CA VAL A 116 -29.45 4.62 -25.13
C VAL A 116 -29.74 3.91 -23.81
N ASP A 117 -29.19 2.70 -23.63
CA ASP A 117 -29.39 1.88 -22.44
C ASP A 117 -28.06 1.69 -21.69
N ARG A 118 -27.72 2.65 -20.83
CA ARG A 118 -26.48 2.64 -20.05
C ARG A 118 -26.47 1.52 -19.00
N ILE A 119 -25.40 0.73 -18.99
CA ILE A 119 -25.11 -0.20 -17.89
C ILE A 119 -24.60 0.59 -16.67
N SER A 120 -23.78 1.62 -16.90
CA SER A 120 -23.21 2.47 -15.86
C SER A 120 -23.85 3.86 -15.85
N GLN A 121 -24.37 4.26 -14.68
CA GLN A 121 -24.94 5.59 -14.47
C GLN A 121 -23.88 6.65 -14.10
N LEU A 122 -22.59 6.25 -14.02
CA LEU A 122 -21.54 7.18 -13.60
C LEU A 122 -21.40 8.40 -14.52
N PRO A 123 -21.45 8.28 -15.86
CA PRO A 123 -21.36 9.44 -16.74
C PRO A 123 -22.51 10.45 -16.59
N GLU A 124 -23.66 10.05 -16.03
CA GLU A 124 -24.79 10.96 -15.75
C GLU A 124 -24.51 11.87 -14.54
N VAL A 125 -23.59 11.47 -13.66
CA VAL A 125 -23.17 12.28 -12.52
C VAL A 125 -22.29 13.42 -13.02
N TRP A 126 -22.64 14.66 -12.66
CA TRP A 126 -21.95 15.88 -13.12
C TRP A 126 -20.42 15.88 -12.99
N VAL A 127 -19.88 15.16 -12.00
CA VAL A 127 -18.43 15.03 -11.79
C VAL A 127 -17.75 14.23 -12.90
N PHE A 128 -18.43 13.22 -13.45
CA PHE A 128 -17.91 12.30 -14.45
C PHE A 128 -18.43 12.60 -15.88
N GLY A 129 -19.45 13.46 -16.01
CA GLY A 129 -20.14 13.70 -17.29
C GLY A 129 -19.40 14.53 -18.35
N LEU A 130 -18.17 15.00 -18.08
CA LEU A 130 -17.40 15.74 -19.09
C LEU A 130 -17.05 14.89 -20.33
N GLY A 131 -16.80 13.59 -20.12
CA GLY A 131 -16.55 12.65 -21.21
C GLY A 131 -17.78 12.53 -22.11
N ASP A 132 -18.94 12.34 -21.49
CA ASP A 132 -20.23 12.19 -22.15
C ASP A 132 -20.61 13.43 -22.96
N LEU A 133 -20.53 14.61 -22.32
CA LEU A 133 -20.85 15.90 -22.95
C LEU A 133 -20.07 16.15 -24.25
N LEU A 134 -18.81 15.70 -24.31
CA LEU A 134 -17.91 15.94 -25.44
C LEU A 134 -17.76 14.72 -26.35
N SER A 135 -18.40 13.60 -26.03
CA SER A 135 -18.26 12.33 -26.76
C SER A 135 -18.79 12.41 -28.19
N GLY A 136 -19.74 13.30 -28.48
CA GLY A 136 -20.32 13.48 -29.83
C GLY A 136 -19.39 14.19 -30.83
N ASP A 137 -18.35 14.89 -30.39
CA ASP A 137 -17.37 15.56 -31.26
C ASP A 137 -15.98 14.92 -31.09
N LEU A 138 -15.47 14.32 -32.17
CA LEU A 138 -14.17 13.65 -32.18
C LEU A 138 -13.02 14.56 -31.75
N VAL A 139 -13.03 15.84 -32.14
CA VAL A 139 -11.95 16.78 -31.82
C VAL A 139 -12.01 17.12 -30.34
N ALA A 140 -13.17 17.52 -29.83
CA ALA A 140 -13.37 17.83 -28.43
C ALA A 140 -13.03 16.63 -27.53
N PHE A 141 -13.52 15.44 -27.89
CA PHE A 141 -13.20 14.19 -27.21
C PHE A 141 -11.69 13.88 -27.24
N THR A 142 -11.03 14.06 -28.39
CA THR A 142 -9.58 13.83 -28.50
C THR A 142 -8.79 14.78 -27.61
N VAL A 143 -9.18 16.06 -27.53
CA VAL A 143 -8.54 17.02 -26.62
C VAL A 143 -8.72 16.58 -25.17
N LEU A 144 -9.94 16.21 -24.79
CA LEU A 144 -10.26 15.72 -23.45
C LEU A 144 -9.42 14.48 -23.08
N TYR A 145 -9.31 13.54 -24.01
CA TYR A 145 -8.49 12.32 -23.88
C TYR A 145 -7.00 12.65 -23.64
N LEU A 146 -6.45 13.60 -24.40
CA LEU A 146 -5.06 14.04 -24.22
C LEU A 146 -4.85 14.77 -22.89
N VAL A 147 -5.85 15.53 -22.42
CA VAL A 147 -5.83 16.14 -21.08
C VAL A 147 -5.81 15.06 -20.00
N ALA A 148 -6.61 14.00 -20.14
CA ALA A 148 -6.58 12.85 -19.23
C ALA A 148 -5.19 12.19 -19.19
N ALA A 149 -4.56 12.00 -20.36
CA ALA A 149 -3.22 11.44 -20.45
C ALA A 149 -2.16 12.34 -19.79
N ALA A 150 -2.24 13.65 -19.99
CA ALA A 150 -1.36 14.62 -19.33
C ALA A 150 -1.55 14.63 -17.80
N LEU A 151 -2.80 14.52 -17.33
CA LEU A 151 -3.12 14.41 -15.92
C LEU A 151 -2.60 13.10 -15.31
N ALA A 152 -2.67 11.98 -16.03
CA ALA A 152 -2.10 10.70 -15.61
C ALA A 152 -0.57 10.81 -15.40
N LEU A 153 0.14 11.46 -16.33
CA LEU A 153 1.57 11.75 -16.19
C LEU A 153 1.86 12.68 -15.01
N ALA A 154 1.02 13.70 -14.79
CA ALA A 154 1.16 14.58 -13.64
C ALA A 154 0.96 13.84 -12.31
N VAL A 155 -0.01 12.91 -12.24
CA VAL A 155 -0.20 12.01 -11.09
C VAL A 155 1.01 11.11 -10.92
N MET A 156 1.52 10.49 -12.00
CA MET A 156 2.71 9.65 -11.98
C MET A 156 3.92 10.38 -11.39
N LEU A 157 4.17 11.63 -11.83
CA LEU A 157 5.26 12.49 -11.35
C LEU A 157 5.00 13.07 -9.95
N GLY A 158 3.77 12.96 -9.45
CA GLY A 158 3.33 13.58 -8.22
C GLY A 158 3.45 15.10 -8.28
N TRP A 159 3.00 15.69 -9.39
CA TRP A 159 2.91 17.14 -9.60
C TRP A 159 1.51 17.64 -9.25
N ARG A 160 1.43 18.52 -8.25
CA ARG A 160 0.18 19.13 -7.79
C ARG A 160 -0.85 18.08 -7.42
N THR A 161 -0.46 17.01 -6.74
CA THR A 161 -1.28 15.79 -6.60
C THR A 161 -2.66 16.05 -5.99
N ARG A 162 -2.80 17.03 -5.10
CA ARG A 162 -4.11 17.42 -4.53
C ARG A 162 -5.11 17.98 -5.55
N LEU A 163 -4.63 18.45 -6.71
CA LEU A 163 -5.46 18.94 -7.81
C LEU A 163 -5.50 17.90 -8.94
N THR A 164 -4.34 17.37 -9.33
CA THR A 164 -4.23 16.49 -10.50
C THR A 164 -4.87 15.13 -10.26
N LEU A 165 -4.82 14.58 -9.03
CA LEU A 165 -5.42 13.27 -8.74
C LEU A 165 -6.96 13.29 -8.79
N PRO A 166 -7.67 14.24 -8.15
CA PRO A 166 -9.13 14.34 -8.30
C PRO A 166 -9.58 14.62 -9.75
N LEU A 167 -8.90 15.53 -10.45
CA LEU A 167 -9.21 15.85 -11.84
C LEU A 167 -8.99 14.64 -12.75
N PHE A 168 -7.87 13.94 -12.57
CA PHE A 168 -7.57 12.71 -13.30
C PHE A 168 -8.61 11.64 -13.02
N PHE A 169 -8.96 11.39 -11.76
CA PHE A 169 -9.97 10.41 -11.38
C PHE A 169 -11.32 10.69 -12.02
N ALA A 170 -11.81 11.93 -11.91
CA ALA A 170 -13.09 12.34 -12.48
C ALA A 170 -13.11 12.13 -13.99
N LEU A 171 -12.03 12.56 -14.66
CA LEU A 171 -11.93 12.47 -16.10
C LEU A 171 -11.74 11.04 -16.61
N TYR A 172 -10.89 10.27 -15.95
CA TYR A 172 -10.62 8.88 -16.29
C TYR A 172 -11.89 8.03 -16.17
N VAL A 173 -12.56 8.09 -15.00
CA VAL A 173 -13.82 7.37 -14.78
C VAL A 173 -14.86 7.80 -15.80
N GLY A 174 -15.00 9.11 -16.04
CA GLY A 174 -15.92 9.63 -17.04
C GLY A 174 -15.68 9.11 -18.45
N ILE A 175 -14.44 8.87 -18.85
CA ILE A 175 -14.09 8.35 -20.18
C ILE A 175 -14.31 6.83 -20.27
N ILE A 176 -13.82 6.06 -19.30
CA ILE A 176 -13.88 4.60 -19.38
C ILE A 176 -15.31 4.05 -19.24
N GLU A 177 -16.18 4.76 -18.51
CA GLU A 177 -17.57 4.36 -18.28
C GLU A 177 -18.49 4.72 -19.47
N LEU A 178 -17.98 5.38 -20.53
CA LEU A 178 -18.72 5.57 -21.78
C LEU A 178 -18.92 4.26 -22.54
N ASN A 179 -18.09 3.25 -22.25
CA ASN A 179 -18.21 1.91 -22.81
C ASN A 179 -17.81 0.90 -21.74
N SER A 180 -18.76 0.58 -20.87
CA SER A 180 -18.53 -0.32 -19.76
C SER A 180 -18.21 -1.76 -20.22
N ALA A 181 -18.69 -2.16 -21.40
CA ALA A 181 -18.36 -3.44 -22.02
C ALA A 181 -16.86 -3.62 -22.35
N SER A 182 -16.10 -2.53 -22.47
CA SER A 182 -14.66 -2.56 -22.76
C SER A 182 -13.76 -2.73 -21.52
N GLY A 183 -14.32 -2.55 -20.31
CA GLY A 183 -13.57 -2.55 -19.06
C GLY A 183 -13.32 -3.95 -18.48
N ASP A 184 -12.43 -4.01 -17.49
CA ASP A 184 -12.17 -5.21 -16.70
C ASP A 184 -12.26 -4.96 -15.18
N GLN A 185 -12.09 -6.01 -14.37
CA GLN A 185 -12.17 -5.86 -12.90
C GLN A 185 -11.01 -5.06 -12.29
N GLY A 186 -9.93 -4.85 -13.04
CA GLY A 186 -8.81 -4.00 -12.71
C GLY A 186 -9.22 -2.54 -12.71
N ASP A 187 -10.10 -2.10 -13.63
CA ASP A 187 -10.65 -0.74 -13.63
C ASP A 187 -11.42 -0.44 -12.33
N ASN A 188 -12.16 -1.41 -11.82
CA ASN A 188 -12.85 -1.32 -10.54
C ASN A 188 -11.88 -1.16 -9.36
N ALA A 189 -10.82 -1.98 -9.30
CA ALA A 189 -9.80 -1.85 -8.27
C ALA A 189 -9.02 -0.53 -8.39
N TYR A 190 -8.72 -0.12 -9.62
CA TYR A 190 -8.01 1.09 -9.98
C TYR A 190 -8.77 2.33 -9.49
N ARG A 191 -10.05 2.48 -9.84
CA ARG A 191 -10.87 3.64 -9.44
C ARG A 191 -11.05 3.71 -7.92
N ILE A 192 -11.29 2.58 -7.24
CA ILE A 192 -11.38 2.51 -5.77
C ILE A 192 -10.06 2.97 -5.14
N CYS A 193 -8.92 2.51 -5.67
CA CYS A 193 -7.62 2.91 -5.15
C CYS A 193 -7.36 4.41 -5.37
N LEU A 194 -7.61 4.94 -6.58
CA LEU A 194 -7.46 6.36 -6.87
C LEU A 194 -8.30 7.22 -5.92
N PHE A 195 -9.55 6.83 -5.67
CA PHE A 195 -10.43 7.50 -4.73
C PHE A 195 -9.80 7.57 -3.33
N TRP A 196 -9.36 6.42 -2.78
CA TRP A 196 -8.75 6.41 -1.46
C TRP A 196 -7.43 7.19 -1.40
N LEU A 197 -6.63 7.17 -2.46
CA LEU A 197 -5.38 7.93 -2.53
C LEU A 197 -5.58 9.45 -2.40
N MET A 198 -6.76 9.98 -2.72
CA MET A 198 -7.09 11.39 -2.50
C MET A 198 -7.02 11.80 -1.03
N PHE A 199 -7.25 10.86 -0.12
CA PHE A 199 -7.26 11.08 1.33
C PHE A 199 -5.92 10.72 1.99
N ALA A 200 -4.99 10.10 1.25
CA ALA A 200 -3.64 9.78 1.71
C ALA A 200 -2.62 10.90 1.40
N ASP A 201 -1.34 10.65 1.69
CA ASP A 201 -0.20 11.46 1.26
C ASP A 201 0.66 10.73 0.19
N PRO A 202 0.11 10.43 -1.01
CA PRO A 202 0.84 9.72 -2.07
C PRO A 202 2.00 10.52 -2.68
N ALA A 203 2.04 11.83 -2.40
CA ALA A 203 3.06 12.74 -2.86
C ALA A 203 4.05 13.10 -1.74
N GLY A 204 4.07 12.37 -0.62
CA GLY A 204 4.95 12.60 0.52
C GLY A 204 6.44 12.37 0.22
N VAL A 205 6.72 11.38 -0.64
CA VAL A 205 8.06 11.00 -1.12
C VAL A 205 8.01 10.69 -2.62
N LEU A 206 9.18 10.64 -3.28
CA LEU A 206 9.31 10.29 -4.71
C LEU A 206 8.37 11.09 -5.63
N SER A 207 8.20 12.39 -5.38
CA SER A 207 7.29 13.26 -6.13
C SER A 207 7.89 14.64 -6.35
N MET A 208 7.38 15.37 -7.34
CA MET A 208 7.71 16.79 -7.51
C MET A 208 7.19 17.62 -6.32
N ASP A 209 6.04 17.27 -5.76
CA ASP A 209 5.47 17.93 -4.57
C ASP A 209 6.37 17.83 -3.34
N ALA A 210 6.98 16.67 -3.12
CA ALA A 210 7.94 16.48 -2.02
C ALA A 210 9.18 17.35 -2.21
N ARG A 211 9.70 17.45 -3.45
CA ARG A 211 10.83 18.33 -3.79
C ARG A 211 10.48 19.80 -3.56
N ARG A 212 9.29 20.22 -3.97
CA ARG A 212 8.81 21.60 -3.74
C ARG A 212 8.69 21.94 -2.25
N ARG A 213 8.16 21.03 -1.44
CA ARG A 213 8.08 21.23 0.02
C ARG A 213 9.45 21.24 0.69
N ALA A 214 10.40 20.45 0.18
CA ALA A 214 11.78 20.43 0.67
C ALA A 214 12.55 21.72 0.36
N ALA A 215 12.21 22.42 -0.72
CA ALA A 215 12.83 23.71 -1.08
C ALA A 215 12.49 24.86 -0.10
N GLY A 216 11.62 24.63 0.88
CA GLY A 216 11.24 25.61 1.90
C GLY A 216 10.19 26.61 1.42
N ILE A 217 9.34 27.02 2.35
CA ILE A 217 8.31 28.04 2.11
C ILE A 217 8.76 29.30 2.83
N THR A 218 9.42 30.17 2.08
CA THR A 218 9.84 31.50 2.54
C THR A 218 8.89 32.56 2.01
N GLY A 219 8.62 33.57 2.83
CA GLY A 219 7.78 34.72 2.47
C GLY A 219 6.87 35.18 3.61
N PRO A 220 6.36 36.42 3.53
CA PRO A 220 5.41 36.95 4.50
C PRO A 220 4.11 36.13 4.52
N ASN A 221 3.38 36.16 5.63
CA ASN A 221 2.06 35.55 5.79
C ASN A 221 1.05 36.59 6.29
N ARG A 222 0.95 37.72 5.57
CA ARG A 222 0.17 38.88 6.01
C ARG A 222 -1.12 39.04 5.21
N THR A 223 -1.05 38.78 3.90
CA THR A 223 -2.19 38.93 3.00
C THR A 223 -2.84 37.59 2.63
N ILE A 224 -4.06 37.63 2.08
CA ILE A 224 -4.72 36.46 1.49
C ILE A 224 -3.89 35.90 0.32
N TRP A 225 -3.30 36.79 -0.50
CA TRP A 225 -2.44 36.40 -1.61
C TRP A 225 -1.16 35.69 -1.15
N ASP A 226 -0.59 36.09 -0.02
CA ASP A 226 0.54 35.39 0.59
C ASP A 226 0.15 33.98 1.02
N ARG A 227 -1.01 33.82 1.68
CA ARG A 227 -1.54 32.49 2.04
C ARG A 227 -1.75 31.62 0.81
N ILE A 228 -2.38 32.14 -0.25
CA ILE A 228 -2.58 31.41 -1.51
C ILE A 228 -1.22 30.97 -2.10
N ARG A 229 -0.23 31.88 -2.15
CA ARG A 229 1.12 31.56 -2.64
C ARG A 229 1.81 30.49 -1.80
N ARG A 230 1.68 30.53 -0.47
CA ARG A 230 2.29 29.53 0.44
C ARG A 230 1.62 28.16 0.29
N ILE A 231 0.29 28.10 0.19
CA ILE A 231 -0.45 26.86 -0.15
C ILE A 231 0.00 26.34 -1.52
N TRP A 232 0.14 27.23 -2.49
CA TRP A 232 0.65 26.89 -3.82
C TRP A 232 2.16 26.55 -3.81
N ARG A 233 2.90 26.79 -2.73
CA ARG A 233 4.27 26.25 -2.53
C ARG A 233 4.27 24.92 -1.75
N GLY A 234 3.11 24.45 -1.31
CA GLY A 234 2.93 23.17 -0.63
C GLY A 234 2.86 23.29 0.89
N GLU A 235 2.46 24.45 1.43
CA GLU A 235 2.17 24.58 2.85
C GLU A 235 1.08 23.58 3.26
N ARG A 236 1.26 22.96 4.43
CA ARG A 236 0.31 21.99 4.96
C ARG A 236 -0.92 22.74 5.47
N LEU A 237 -2.09 22.44 4.88
CA LEU A 237 -3.37 23.01 5.30
C LEU A 237 -3.89 22.42 6.62
N LEU A 238 -3.72 21.10 6.78
CA LEU A 238 -4.23 20.36 7.92
C LEU A 238 -3.15 20.15 9.00
N PRO A 239 -3.53 20.03 10.28
CA PRO A 239 -2.61 19.61 11.34
C PRO A 239 -1.94 18.26 11.04
N GLY A 240 -0.72 18.07 11.54
CA GLY A 240 0.06 16.85 11.28
C GLY A 240 -0.64 15.57 11.75
N TRP A 241 -1.27 15.61 12.93
CA TRP A 241 -2.00 14.50 13.53
C TRP A 241 -3.15 14.03 12.64
N LEU A 242 -3.93 14.96 12.06
CA LEU A 242 -5.06 14.65 11.19
C LEU A 242 -4.58 14.10 9.84
N GLN A 243 -3.50 14.64 9.27
CA GLN A 243 -2.92 14.09 8.04
C GLN A 243 -2.40 12.67 8.23
N ASN A 244 -1.78 12.39 9.38
CA ASN A 244 -1.31 11.06 9.72
C ASN A 244 -2.51 10.10 9.85
N ALA A 245 -3.55 10.52 10.57
CA ALA A 245 -4.76 9.74 10.74
C ALA A 245 -5.44 9.39 9.41
N MET A 246 -5.65 10.38 8.54
CA MET A 246 -6.26 10.16 7.21
C MET A 246 -5.41 9.22 6.35
N HIS A 247 -4.10 9.43 6.32
CA HIS A 247 -3.20 8.55 5.57
C HIS A 247 -3.21 7.11 6.07
N ASN A 248 -3.11 6.91 7.38
CA ASN A 248 -3.09 5.58 7.97
C ASN A 248 -4.46 4.90 7.89
N LEU A 249 -5.57 5.65 7.96
CA LEU A 249 -6.91 5.13 7.70
C LEU A 249 -7.05 4.63 6.26
N VAL A 250 -6.55 5.39 5.28
CA VAL A 250 -6.50 4.93 3.88
C VAL A 250 -5.68 3.65 3.73
N LEU A 251 -4.56 3.51 4.44
CA LEU A 251 -3.79 2.25 4.42
C LEU A 251 -4.61 1.07 4.93
N VAL A 252 -5.40 1.26 6.00
CA VAL A 252 -6.30 0.22 6.51
C VAL A 252 -7.37 -0.12 5.48
N LEU A 253 -8.00 0.88 4.88
CA LEU A 253 -9.05 0.69 3.86
C LEU A 253 -8.52 -0.03 2.62
N LEU A 254 -7.36 0.38 2.10
CA LEU A 254 -6.72 -0.30 0.97
C LEU A 254 -6.27 -1.73 1.33
N THR A 255 -5.76 -1.93 2.54
CA THR A 255 -5.41 -3.29 3.02
C THR A 255 -6.65 -4.18 3.09
N ALA A 256 -7.75 -3.67 3.63
CA ALA A 256 -9.02 -4.39 3.68
C ALA A 256 -9.54 -4.68 2.27
N GLN A 257 -9.52 -3.69 1.37
CA GLN A 257 -9.95 -3.85 -0.01
C GLN A 257 -9.18 -4.96 -0.73
N VAL A 258 -7.85 -4.96 -0.66
CA VAL A 258 -7.04 -6.02 -1.28
C VAL A 258 -7.29 -7.38 -0.63
N THR A 259 -7.45 -7.40 0.70
CA THR A 259 -7.78 -8.64 1.42
C THR A 259 -9.11 -9.20 0.93
N PHE A 260 -10.14 -8.37 0.74
CA PHE A 260 -11.41 -8.81 0.18
C PHE A 260 -11.26 -9.31 -1.25
N ILE A 261 -10.55 -8.58 -2.11
CA ILE A 261 -10.33 -8.99 -3.51
C ILE A 261 -9.67 -10.37 -3.56
N TYR A 262 -8.60 -10.60 -2.80
CA TYR A 262 -7.89 -11.87 -2.82
C TYR A 262 -8.65 -12.99 -2.12
N VAL A 263 -9.18 -12.77 -0.92
CA VAL A 263 -9.90 -13.83 -0.22
C VAL A 263 -11.19 -14.21 -0.94
N ALA A 264 -12.00 -13.23 -1.38
CA ALA A 264 -13.22 -13.52 -2.13
C ALA A 264 -12.89 -14.16 -3.48
N GLY A 265 -11.88 -13.64 -4.20
CA GLY A 265 -11.40 -14.24 -5.44
C GLY A 265 -10.91 -15.68 -5.25
N GLY A 266 -10.15 -15.95 -4.19
CA GLY A 266 -9.64 -17.29 -3.87
C GLY A 266 -10.76 -18.27 -3.47
N LEU A 267 -11.73 -17.82 -2.67
CA LEU A 267 -12.90 -18.63 -2.29
C LEU A 267 -13.80 -18.92 -3.48
N TYR A 268 -14.02 -17.94 -4.36
CA TYR A 268 -14.78 -18.13 -5.59
C TYR A 268 -14.11 -19.17 -6.51
N LYS A 269 -12.79 -19.10 -6.64
CA LYS A 269 -12.00 -20.11 -7.36
C LYS A 269 -12.11 -21.49 -6.71
N ALA A 270 -12.00 -21.58 -5.39
CA ALA A 270 -12.07 -22.84 -4.65
C ALA A 270 -13.44 -23.55 -4.78
N GLY A 271 -14.52 -22.79 -5.00
CA GLY A 271 -15.86 -23.34 -5.21
C GLY A 271 -16.17 -23.80 -6.64
N GLY A 272 -15.29 -23.51 -7.62
CA GLY A 272 -15.53 -23.78 -9.04
C GLY A 272 -14.80 -25.02 -9.57
N GLU A 273 -15.53 -25.91 -10.24
CA GLU A 273 -14.98 -27.12 -10.89
C GLU A 273 -13.86 -26.81 -11.92
N PRO A 274 -13.89 -25.71 -12.68
CA PRO A 274 -12.79 -25.37 -13.59
C PRO A 274 -11.43 -25.18 -12.90
N TRP A 275 -11.41 -24.75 -11.63
CA TRP A 275 -10.17 -24.52 -10.90
C TRP A 275 -9.61 -25.81 -10.31
N SER A 276 -10.47 -26.69 -9.78
CA SER A 276 -10.02 -27.99 -9.27
C SER A 276 -9.52 -28.90 -10.40
N GLY A 277 -10.14 -28.83 -11.58
CA GLY A 277 -9.74 -29.57 -12.78
C GLY A 277 -8.60 -28.93 -13.60
N GLY A 278 -8.16 -27.71 -13.27
CA GLY A 278 -7.07 -27.02 -13.97
C GLY A 278 -7.46 -26.33 -15.28
N THR A 279 -8.68 -26.55 -15.78
CA THR A 279 -9.18 -25.96 -17.03
C THR A 279 -9.31 -24.43 -16.95
N ALA A 280 -9.48 -23.85 -15.77
CA ALA A 280 -9.49 -22.41 -15.55
C ALA A 280 -8.16 -21.71 -15.90
N VAL A 281 -7.04 -22.44 -15.82
CA VAL A 281 -5.72 -21.95 -16.24
C VAL A 281 -5.45 -22.34 -17.69
N TYR A 282 -5.75 -23.58 -18.06
CA TYR A 282 -5.48 -24.10 -19.40
C TYR A 282 -6.30 -23.39 -20.50
N ALA A 283 -7.62 -23.30 -20.34
CA ALA A 283 -8.51 -22.87 -21.42
C ALA A 283 -8.26 -21.41 -21.87
N PRO A 284 -8.12 -20.41 -20.97
CA PRO A 284 -7.85 -19.04 -21.42
C PRO A 284 -6.53 -18.89 -22.17
N LEU A 285 -5.50 -19.68 -21.81
CA LEU A 285 -4.19 -19.67 -22.48
C LEU A 285 -4.23 -20.25 -23.90
N GLN A 286 -5.29 -20.98 -24.24
CA GLN A 286 -5.52 -21.56 -25.56
C GLN A 286 -6.47 -20.71 -26.43
N VAL A 287 -7.01 -19.62 -25.89
CA VAL A 287 -7.82 -18.66 -26.65
C VAL A 287 -6.89 -17.62 -27.24
N GLU A 288 -6.85 -17.51 -28.57
CA GLU A 288 -5.97 -16.60 -29.32
C GLU A 288 -6.05 -15.15 -28.83
N LYS A 289 -7.25 -14.68 -28.49
CA LYS A 289 -7.47 -13.32 -27.95
C LYS A 289 -6.70 -13.05 -26.65
N PHE A 290 -6.51 -14.07 -25.81
CA PHE A 290 -5.86 -13.91 -24.50
C PHE A 290 -4.42 -14.42 -24.49
N SER A 291 -4.04 -15.33 -25.39
CA SER A 291 -2.68 -15.87 -25.46
C SER A 291 -1.70 -14.89 -26.09
N THR A 292 -0.97 -14.12 -25.27
CA THR A 292 -0.04 -13.09 -25.77
C THR A 292 1.23 -13.70 -26.36
N TRP A 293 1.68 -14.82 -25.81
CA TRP A 293 2.86 -15.58 -26.25
C TRP A 293 2.47 -17.05 -26.33
N PRO A 294 1.92 -17.51 -27.47
CA PRO A 294 1.41 -18.86 -27.62
C PRO A 294 2.45 -19.94 -27.28
N GLU A 295 3.72 -19.73 -27.65
CA GLU A 295 4.79 -20.68 -27.40
C GLU A 295 5.08 -20.84 -25.89
N LEU A 296 4.97 -19.75 -25.13
CA LEU A 296 5.15 -19.76 -23.68
C LEU A 296 3.94 -20.35 -22.97
N ALA A 297 2.73 -20.06 -23.47
CA ALA A 297 1.49 -20.65 -23.00
C ALA A 297 1.51 -22.18 -23.18
N ASP A 298 1.95 -22.66 -24.35
CA ASP A 298 2.10 -24.09 -24.65
C ASP A 298 3.15 -24.75 -23.75
N LEU A 299 4.29 -24.10 -23.52
CA LEU A 299 5.32 -24.63 -22.60
C LEU A 299 4.78 -24.80 -21.17
N ILE A 300 4.04 -23.80 -20.67
CA ILE A 300 3.47 -23.82 -19.31
C ILE A 300 2.37 -24.87 -19.19
N THR A 301 1.56 -25.03 -20.25
CA THR A 301 0.42 -25.96 -20.26
C THR A 301 0.79 -27.38 -20.68
N ALA A 302 1.96 -27.60 -21.27
CA ALA A 302 2.46 -28.92 -21.66
C ALA A 302 2.69 -29.86 -20.45
N TRP A 303 2.94 -29.28 -19.27
CA TRP A 303 3.20 -30.06 -18.06
C TRP A 303 2.03 -29.95 -17.07
N GLY A 304 1.18 -30.99 -17.02
CA GLY A 304 0.00 -31.05 -16.14
C GLY A 304 0.25 -30.66 -14.67
N PRO A 305 1.37 -31.08 -14.03
CA PRO A 305 1.72 -30.62 -12.68
C PRO A 305 1.94 -29.10 -12.57
N MET A 306 2.44 -28.42 -13.61
CA MET A 306 2.56 -26.96 -13.62
C MET A 306 1.18 -26.30 -13.61
N VAL A 307 0.25 -26.81 -14.41
CA VAL A 307 -1.14 -26.35 -14.45
C VAL A 307 -1.81 -26.56 -13.09
N ALA A 308 -1.63 -27.73 -12.48
CA ALA A 308 -2.14 -28.01 -11.14
C ALA A 308 -1.55 -27.07 -10.09
N LEU A 309 -0.24 -26.80 -10.14
CA LEU A 309 0.43 -25.86 -9.25
C LEU A 309 -0.08 -24.43 -9.45
N ALA A 310 -0.31 -23.99 -10.69
CA ALA A 310 -0.86 -22.67 -10.98
C ALA A 310 -2.29 -22.53 -10.44
N SER A 311 -3.15 -23.52 -10.68
CA SER A 311 -4.54 -23.51 -10.21
C SER A 311 -4.63 -23.51 -8.69
N TRP A 312 -4.10 -24.54 -8.03
CA TRP A 312 -4.18 -24.68 -6.57
C TRP A 312 -3.29 -23.67 -5.84
N GLY A 313 -2.11 -23.38 -6.38
CA GLY A 313 -1.19 -22.39 -5.81
C GLY A 313 -1.82 -21.01 -5.79
N SER A 314 -2.53 -20.60 -6.84
CA SER A 314 -3.22 -19.31 -6.86
C SER A 314 -4.33 -19.23 -5.79
N ILE A 315 -5.11 -20.29 -5.58
CA ILE A 315 -6.16 -20.36 -4.56
C ILE A 315 -5.53 -20.24 -3.16
N LEU A 316 -4.54 -21.08 -2.86
CA LEU A 316 -3.88 -21.13 -1.55
C LEU A 316 -3.20 -19.80 -1.23
N LEU A 317 -2.50 -19.22 -2.21
CA LEU A 317 -1.85 -17.92 -2.08
C LEU A 317 -2.85 -16.81 -1.76
N GLN A 318 -3.95 -16.72 -2.52
CA GLN A 318 -4.96 -15.66 -2.38
C GLN A 318 -5.71 -15.75 -1.03
N ILE A 319 -6.15 -16.95 -0.63
CA ILE A 319 -6.86 -17.13 0.65
C ILE A 319 -5.93 -16.90 1.84
N SER A 320 -4.68 -17.37 1.73
CA SER A 320 -3.70 -17.27 2.83
C SER A 320 -3.03 -15.91 2.91
N PHE A 321 -3.14 -15.07 1.88
CA PHE A 321 -2.46 -13.77 1.75
C PHE A 321 -2.49 -12.92 3.03
N PRO A 322 -3.66 -12.58 3.62
CA PRO A 322 -3.71 -11.71 4.81
C PRO A 322 -2.95 -12.31 6.00
N PHE A 323 -3.02 -13.63 6.19
CA PHE A 323 -2.32 -14.33 7.27
C PHE A 323 -0.81 -14.40 7.01
N MET A 324 -0.41 -14.59 5.75
CA MET A 324 0.99 -14.61 5.35
C MET A 324 1.67 -13.25 5.58
N LEU A 325 0.95 -12.13 5.49
CA LEU A 325 1.51 -10.80 5.78
C LEU A 325 1.98 -10.61 7.23
N LEU A 326 1.44 -11.39 8.18
CA LEU A 326 1.72 -11.24 9.61
C LEU A 326 3.15 -11.66 9.99
N ASN A 327 3.70 -12.68 9.33
CA ASN A 327 5.07 -13.15 9.56
C ASN A 327 6.02 -12.62 8.48
N ARG A 328 7.25 -12.27 8.88
CA ARG A 328 8.25 -11.66 7.99
C ARG A 328 8.64 -12.53 6.80
N PHE A 329 8.66 -13.85 6.95
CA PHE A 329 9.10 -14.80 5.92
C PHE A 329 7.96 -15.11 4.96
N THR A 330 6.80 -15.48 5.50
CA THR A 330 5.58 -15.69 4.72
C THR A 330 5.15 -14.45 3.97
N ARG A 331 5.42 -13.24 4.50
CA ARG A 331 5.18 -11.99 3.77
C ARG A 331 6.00 -11.91 2.49
N ILE A 332 7.28 -12.32 2.52
CA ILE A 332 8.13 -12.30 1.32
C ILE A 332 7.58 -13.30 0.31
N LEU A 333 7.25 -14.51 0.75
CA LEU A 333 6.64 -15.52 -0.10
C LEU A 333 5.31 -15.04 -0.72
N ALA A 334 4.46 -14.39 0.07
CA ALA A 334 3.20 -13.83 -0.40
C ALA A 334 3.42 -12.75 -1.47
N LEU A 335 4.35 -11.82 -1.24
CA LEU A 335 4.62 -10.72 -2.16
C LEU A 335 5.29 -11.18 -3.45
N VAL A 336 6.23 -12.13 -3.38
CA VAL A 336 6.84 -12.73 -4.57
C VAL A 336 5.82 -13.57 -5.33
N GLY A 337 5.02 -14.36 -4.61
CA GLY A 337 3.97 -15.20 -5.20
C GLY A 337 2.91 -14.36 -5.92
N ILE A 338 2.38 -13.31 -5.28
CA ILE A 338 1.32 -12.49 -5.87
C ILE A 338 1.84 -11.64 -7.02
N LEU A 339 3.08 -11.14 -6.92
CA LEU A 339 3.75 -10.47 -8.02
C LEU A 339 3.93 -11.42 -9.21
N GLY A 340 4.37 -12.66 -8.95
CA GLY A 340 4.51 -13.69 -9.98
C GLY A 340 3.18 -14.07 -10.62
N PHE A 341 2.11 -14.17 -9.82
CA PHE A 341 0.76 -14.42 -10.29
C PHE A 341 0.26 -13.30 -11.23
N HIS A 342 0.41 -12.04 -10.83
CA HIS A 342 0.04 -10.90 -11.69
C HIS A 342 0.94 -10.79 -12.91
N ALA A 343 2.25 -11.06 -12.78
CA ALA A 343 3.15 -11.09 -13.93
C ALA A 343 2.76 -12.17 -14.94
N ALA A 344 2.35 -13.35 -14.47
CA ALA A 344 1.86 -14.42 -15.34
C ALA A 344 0.58 -13.99 -16.09
N ILE A 345 -0.39 -13.39 -15.41
CA ILE A 345 -1.60 -12.86 -16.09
C ILE A 345 -1.23 -11.78 -17.10
N GLY A 346 -0.40 -10.81 -16.71
CA GLY A 346 -0.05 -9.68 -17.57
C GLY A 346 0.75 -10.09 -18.80
N LEU A 347 1.63 -11.09 -18.67
CA LEU A 347 2.45 -11.58 -19.77
C LEU A 347 1.75 -12.64 -20.61
N LEU A 348 1.00 -13.55 -20.02
CA LEU A 348 0.45 -14.71 -20.74
C LEU A 348 -0.98 -14.48 -21.23
N MET A 349 -1.80 -13.76 -20.46
CA MET A 349 -3.25 -13.62 -20.69
C MET A 349 -3.64 -12.27 -21.33
N GLY A 350 -2.68 -11.45 -21.76
CA GLY A 350 -2.99 -10.20 -22.47
C GLY A 350 -3.60 -9.11 -21.61
N LEU A 351 -3.45 -9.19 -20.28
CA LEU A 351 -4.04 -8.25 -19.32
C LEU A 351 -2.96 -7.47 -18.54
N PRO A 352 -2.06 -6.72 -19.21
CA PRO A 352 -0.94 -6.05 -18.56
C PRO A 352 -1.40 -4.91 -17.64
N TRP A 353 -2.43 -4.16 -18.04
CA TRP A 353 -2.92 -2.99 -17.28
C TRP A 353 -3.70 -3.39 -16.02
N PHE A 354 -4.53 -4.43 -16.11
CA PHE A 354 -5.14 -5.10 -14.97
C PHE A 354 -4.07 -5.53 -13.97
N SER A 355 -3.09 -6.30 -14.44
CA SER A 355 -2.05 -6.90 -13.60
C SER A 355 -1.19 -5.84 -12.94
N LEU A 356 -0.82 -4.79 -13.68
CA LEU A 356 -0.02 -3.71 -13.15
C LEU A 356 -0.80 -2.85 -12.14
N SER A 357 -2.12 -2.71 -12.30
CA SER A 357 -2.98 -2.07 -11.30
C SER A 357 -2.94 -2.82 -9.98
N MET A 358 -3.07 -4.14 -10.01
CA MET A 358 -3.01 -4.96 -8.80
C MET A 358 -1.61 -4.92 -8.16
N VAL A 359 -0.55 -5.01 -8.95
CA VAL A 359 0.84 -4.83 -8.47
C VAL A 359 1.05 -3.45 -7.85
N ALA A 360 0.45 -2.40 -8.43
CA ALA A 360 0.51 -1.05 -7.89
C ALA A 360 -0.10 -0.97 -6.49
N ILE A 361 -1.28 -1.57 -6.30
CA ILE A 361 -1.97 -1.55 -5.01
C ILE A 361 -1.21 -2.40 -3.98
N ASP A 362 -0.67 -3.56 -4.40
CA ASP A 362 0.13 -4.43 -3.52
C ASP A 362 1.43 -3.79 -3.01
N ALA A 363 1.92 -2.75 -3.67
CA ALA A 363 3.14 -2.04 -3.28
C ALA A 363 3.08 -1.50 -1.84
N ILE A 364 1.88 -1.28 -1.28
CA ILE A 364 1.69 -0.83 0.12
C ILE A 364 2.17 -1.86 1.16
N PHE A 365 2.21 -3.15 0.79
CA PHE A 365 2.62 -4.23 1.69
C PHE A 365 4.14 -4.42 1.76
N VAL A 366 4.87 -3.85 0.80
CA VAL A 366 6.32 -3.84 0.78
C VAL A 366 6.84 -2.81 1.79
N ARG A 367 7.78 -3.23 2.64
CA ARG A 367 8.34 -2.37 3.69
C ARG A 367 9.12 -1.20 3.09
N ASP A 368 8.99 0.00 3.68
CA ASP A 368 9.74 1.20 3.27
C ASP A 368 11.26 0.96 3.16
N ARG A 369 11.84 0.19 4.09
CA ARG A 369 13.27 -0.17 4.04
C ARG A 369 13.66 -0.91 2.74
N SER A 370 12.78 -1.76 2.23
CA SER A 370 13.00 -2.52 0.99
C SER A 370 12.96 -1.60 -0.22
N TRP A 371 12.02 -0.64 -0.26
CA TRP A 371 11.97 0.39 -1.29
C TRP A 371 13.20 1.29 -1.29
N ILE A 372 13.65 1.71 -0.10
CA ILE A 372 14.85 2.55 0.05
C ILE A 372 16.09 1.78 -0.43
N ALA A 373 16.24 0.52 -0.04
CA ALA A 373 17.35 -0.34 -0.46
C ALA A 373 17.36 -0.56 -1.98
N LEU A 374 16.19 -0.80 -2.58
CA LEU A 374 16.06 -0.92 -4.04
C LEU A 374 16.48 0.39 -4.74
N GLY A 375 16.01 1.52 -4.23
CA GLY A 375 16.35 2.84 -4.78
C GLY A 375 17.83 3.20 -4.63
N SER A 376 18.48 2.83 -3.51
CA SER A 376 19.92 3.07 -3.33
C SER A 376 20.77 2.15 -4.22
N ALA A 377 20.38 0.88 -4.35
CA ALA A 377 21.03 -0.07 -5.25
C ALA A 377 20.95 0.39 -6.71
N ALA A 378 19.77 0.81 -7.18
CA ALA A 378 19.56 1.31 -8.53
C ALA A 378 20.39 2.57 -8.82
N ARG A 379 20.41 3.54 -7.89
CA ARG A 379 21.26 4.74 -8.02
C ARG A 379 22.75 4.39 -8.02
N GLY A 380 23.17 3.43 -7.21
CA GLY A 380 24.55 2.95 -7.19
C GLY A 380 24.95 2.30 -8.51
N ALA A 381 24.10 1.43 -9.06
CA ALA A 381 24.31 0.81 -10.36
C ALA A 381 24.39 1.85 -11.50
N TRP A 382 23.47 2.82 -11.51
CA TRP A 382 23.47 3.91 -12.50
C TRP A 382 24.75 4.76 -12.43
N ARG A 383 25.22 5.12 -11.22
CA ARG A 383 26.46 5.87 -11.04
C ARG A 383 27.68 5.09 -11.52
N ARG A 384 27.74 3.78 -11.26
CA ARG A 384 28.81 2.91 -11.77
C ARG A 384 28.79 2.82 -13.29
N ALA A 385 27.61 2.68 -13.90
CA ALA A 385 27.47 2.64 -15.36
C ALA A 385 27.95 3.95 -16.02
N ARG A 386 27.63 5.12 -15.43
CA ARG A 386 28.12 6.42 -15.92
C ARG A 386 29.62 6.64 -15.68
N ALA A 387 30.16 6.24 -14.54
CA ALA A 387 31.60 6.35 -14.30
C ALA A 387 32.41 5.47 -15.27
N GLY A 388 31.91 4.27 -15.59
CA GLY A 388 32.53 3.39 -16.57
C GLY A 388 32.43 3.86 -18.03
N SER A 389 31.52 4.79 -18.36
CA SER A 389 31.50 5.44 -19.67
C SER A 389 32.49 6.59 -19.77
N ASP A 390 32.69 7.36 -18.69
CA ASP A 390 33.63 8.49 -18.70
C ASP A 390 35.10 8.03 -18.73
N ASP A 391 35.44 6.94 -18.03
CA ASP A 391 36.81 6.40 -17.98
C ASP A 391 37.27 5.81 -19.34
N ARG A 392 36.34 5.23 -20.10
CA ARG A 392 36.61 4.76 -21.48
C ARG A 392 36.87 5.91 -22.46
N THR A 393 36.28 7.08 -22.25
CA THR A 393 36.54 8.25 -23.10
C THR A 393 37.84 9.00 -22.76
N ALA A 394 38.41 8.75 -21.57
CA ALA A 394 39.68 9.34 -21.14
C ALA A 394 40.91 8.53 -21.61
N ASP A 395 40.83 7.19 -21.63
CA ASP A 395 41.94 6.32 -22.10
C ASP A 395 42.23 6.48 -23.60
N ASP A 396 41.21 6.81 -24.42
CA ASP A 396 41.39 7.05 -25.86
C ASP A 396 42.04 8.41 -26.21
N ARG A 397 42.23 9.31 -25.22
CA ARG A 397 42.81 10.65 -25.44
C ARG A 397 44.26 10.80 -25.01
N VAL A 398 44.89 9.76 -24.45
CA VAL A 398 46.31 9.80 -24.09
C VAL A 398 47.11 9.00 -25.12
N PRO A 399 47.89 9.64 -26.01
CA PRO A 399 48.81 8.91 -26.88
C PRO A 399 49.79 8.15 -25.99
N ARG A 400 49.74 6.82 -26.01
CA ARG A 400 50.71 5.97 -25.33
C ARG A 400 52.09 6.25 -25.94
N ARG A 401 52.90 7.05 -25.25
CA ARG A 401 54.32 7.23 -25.60
C ARG A 401 55.02 5.87 -25.42
N PRO A 402 55.83 5.43 -26.39
CA PRO A 402 56.60 4.20 -26.25
C PRO A 402 57.58 4.35 -25.08
N VAL A 403 57.43 3.48 -24.09
CA VAL A 403 58.34 3.40 -22.95
C VAL A 403 59.65 2.82 -23.43
N VAL A 404 60.67 3.67 -23.60
CA VAL A 404 62.05 3.22 -23.81
C VAL A 404 62.57 2.73 -22.46
N VAL A 405 62.64 1.41 -22.30
CA VAL A 405 63.24 0.77 -21.13
C VAL A 405 64.75 0.95 -21.21
N ARG A 406 65.30 1.96 -20.52
CA ARG A 406 66.74 2.00 -20.23
C ARG A 406 67.05 1.03 -19.10
N LYS A 407 67.85 0.00 -19.41
CA LYS A 407 68.42 -0.93 -18.41
C LYS A 407 69.40 -0.15 -17.53
N ALA A 408 69.14 -0.07 -16.23
CA ALA A 408 70.07 0.49 -15.25
C ALA A 408 71.11 -0.58 -14.82
N PRO A 409 72.37 -0.20 -14.51
CA PRO A 409 73.38 -1.13 -14.04
C PRO A 409 73.10 -1.57 -12.60
N ILE A 410 73.42 -2.84 -12.32
CA ILE A 410 73.24 -3.49 -11.03
C ILE A 410 74.38 -3.07 -10.09
N GLY A 411 74.05 -2.56 -8.91
CA GLY A 411 74.98 -2.52 -7.77
C GLY A 411 74.83 -1.29 -6.86
N ALA A 412 73.97 -1.38 -5.84
CA ALA A 412 74.18 -0.77 -4.52
C ALA A 412 73.14 -1.34 -3.53
N PRO A 413 73.48 -1.58 -2.24
CA PRO A 413 72.59 -2.23 -1.28
C PRO A 413 71.53 -1.26 -0.72
N ALA A 414 70.40 -1.83 -0.34
CA ALA A 414 69.22 -1.15 0.18
C ALA A 414 69.43 -0.56 1.59
N GLU A 415 69.00 0.68 1.79
CA GLU A 415 68.79 1.26 3.13
C GLU A 415 67.37 0.92 3.65
N PRO A 416 67.16 0.77 4.96
CA PRO A 416 65.88 0.34 5.53
C PRO A 416 64.85 1.47 5.52
N ARG A 417 63.64 1.16 5.05
CA ARG A 417 62.45 2.01 5.16
C ARG A 417 62.07 2.24 6.62
N GLU A 418 62.00 3.50 7.01
CA GLU A 418 61.40 3.98 8.25
C GLU A 418 59.87 3.81 8.20
N VAL A 419 59.30 3.16 9.21
CA VAL A 419 57.86 2.89 9.34
C VAL A 419 57.22 4.08 10.08
N ALA A 420 56.42 4.88 9.37
CA ALA A 420 55.63 5.95 9.97
C ALA A 420 54.32 5.41 10.58
N GLU A 421 54.04 5.79 11.83
CA GLU A 421 52.86 5.43 12.62
C GLU A 421 51.53 6.01 12.10
N PRO A 422 50.37 5.38 12.40
CA PRO A 422 49.06 5.86 11.99
C PRO A 422 48.53 6.98 12.90
N VAL A 423 48.15 8.10 12.27
CA VAL A 423 47.49 9.26 12.90
C VAL A 423 46.07 8.90 13.36
N ARG A 424 45.75 9.21 14.63
CA ARG A 424 44.40 9.09 15.22
C ARG A 424 43.57 10.36 14.96
N GLU A 425 42.34 10.20 14.45
CA GLU A 425 41.36 11.28 14.34
C GLU A 425 40.67 11.57 15.70
N PRO A 426 40.34 12.85 16.02
CA PRO A 426 39.66 13.20 17.26
C PRO A 426 38.13 13.07 17.17
N VAL A 427 37.56 12.49 18.23
CA VAL A 427 36.13 12.36 18.51
C VAL A 427 35.58 13.68 19.06
N LEU A 428 34.55 14.24 18.42
CA LEU A 428 33.83 15.42 18.88
C LEU A 428 32.73 15.01 19.88
N VAL A 429 32.89 15.44 21.13
CA VAL A 429 31.91 15.31 22.23
C VAL A 429 31.07 16.59 22.29
N LEU A 430 29.74 16.47 22.28
CA LEU A 430 28.81 17.55 22.60
C LEU A 430 28.04 17.18 23.88
N ALA A 431 28.42 17.83 24.99
CA ALA A 431 27.57 18.07 26.15
C ALA A 431 26.38 18.95 25.71
N GLY A 432 25.15 18.83 26.21
CA GLY A 432 24.74 18.63 27.59
C GLY A 432 24.19 19.96 28.12
N ALA A 433 22.88 20.18 28.00
CA ALA A 433 22.15 21.23 28.71
C ALA A 433 20.72 20.75 28.99
N GLY A 434 20.39 20.66 30.28
CA GLY A 434 19.06 20.34 30.78
C GLY A 434 18.45 21.51 31.56
N ALA A 435 17.38 21.17 32.29
CA ALA A 435 16.48 21.99 33.12
C ALA A 435 15.31 22.66 32.36
N GLY A 436 14.05 22.62 32.79
CA GLY A 436 13.42 22.05 33.99
C GLY A 436 12.12 22.81 34.34
N ALA A 437 11.15 22.11 34.95
CA ALA A 437 9.93 22.57 35.66
C ALA A 437 8.80 23.22 34.83
N GLY A 438 7.49 23.11 35.13
CA GLY A 438 6.71 22.50 36.21
C GLY A 438 5.34 23.22 36.37
N ALA A 439 4.30 22.50 36.84
CA ALA A 439 2.95 22.93 37.28
C ALA A 439 1.94 23.44 36.20
N GLY A 440 0.61 23.27 36.26
CA GLY A 440 -0.32 22.65 37.22
C GLY A 440 -1.78 23.06 36.89
N ALA A 441 -2.74 22.13 37.10
CA ALA A 441 -4.19 22.23 37.36
C ALA A 441 -5.15 23.15 36.57
N GLY A 442 -6.35 22.62 36.28
CA GLY A 442 -7.57 23.40 35.96
C GLY A 442 -8.69 22.57 35.33
N ALA A 443 -9.73 22.27 36.10
CA ALA A 443 -10.97 21.59 35.69
C ALA A 443 -11.96 22.55 35.01
N GLY A 444 -12.89 22.00 34.22
CA GLY A 444 -14.03 22.73 33.67
C GLY A 444 -14.90 21.83 32.80
N ASP A 445 -16.06 21.46 33.34
CA ASP A 445 -17.18 20.79 32.69
C ASP A 445 -17.68 21.58 31.46
N ASP A 446 -18.17 20.87 30.43
CA ASP A 446 -19.31 21.23 29.57
C ASP A 446 -19.31 20.36 28.29
N ALA A 447 -20.05 19.25 28.32
CA ALA A 447 -20.32 18.41 27.15
C ALA A 447 -21.83 18.39 26.84
N PRO A 448 -22.28 18.82 25.65
CA PRO A 448 -23.69 18.74 25.27
C PRO A 448 -24.07 17.33 24.75
N PRO A 449 -25.33 16.88 24.91
CA PRO A 449 -25.75 15.54 24.56
C PRO A 449 -26.25 15.48 23.11
N LEU A 450 -25.60 14.71 22.24
CA LEU A 450 -26.13 14.43 20.90
C LEU A 450 -25.75 13.02 20.47
N PHE A 451 -26.66 12.06 20.66
CA PHE A 451 -26.90 10.95 19.73
C PHE A 451 -28.24 10.30 20.10
N LYS A 452 -29.32 10.76 19.45
CA LYS A 452 -30.57 10.00 19.38
C LYS A 452 -30.36 8.89 18.35
N SER A 453 -30.73 7.68 18.73
CA SER A 453 -30.73 6.45 17.94
C SER A 453 -31.47 6.61 16.61
N ALA A 454 -30.82 6.23 15.51
CA ALA A 454 -31.45 6.04 14.21
C ALA A 454 -32.23 4.69 14.17
N PRO A 455 -33.37 4.61 13.49
CA PRO A 455 -34.18 3.39 13.41
C PRO A 455 -33.58 2.37 12.42
N ALA A 456 -33.90 1.10 12.65
CA ALA A 456 -33.42 -0.05 11.89
C ALA A 456 -33.86 -0.02 10.41
N ALA A 457 -32.91 -0.33 9.51
CA ALA A 457 -33.18 -0.49 8.08
C ALA A 457 -33.99 -1.77 7.81
N GLN A 458 -35.04 -1.65 7.00
CA GLN A 458 -35.83 -2.80 6.53
C GLN A 458 -35.12 -3.52 5.36
N PRO A 459 -35.32 -4.85 5.21
CA PRO A 459 -34.71 -5.62 4.14
C PRO A 459 -35.36 -5.36 2.77
N ILE A 460 -34.51 -5.25 1.74
CA ILE A 460 -34.87 -5.06 0.33
C ILE A 460 -35.39 -6.39 -0.26
N PRO A 461 -36.49 -6.41 -1.04
CA PRO A 461 -37.00 -7.64 -1.66
C PRO A 461 -36.12 -8.12 -2.82
N ILE A 462 -35.89 -9.43 -2.90
CA ILE A 462 -35.18 -10.10 -4.00
C ILE A 462 -36.15 -10.26 -5.20
N PRO A 463 -35.80 -9.81 -6.42
CA PRO A 463 -36.64 -10.03 -7.59
C PRO A 463 -36.64 -11.51 -8.02
N LYS A 464 -37.82 -12.05 -8.36
CA LYS A 464 -38.01 -13.41 -8.88
C LYS A 464 -37.39 -13.53 -10.28
N ALA A 465 -36.70 -14.65 -10.53
CA ALA A 465 -36.09 -14.98 -11.81
C ALA A 465 -37.14 -15.07 -12.94
N ALA A 466 -36.80 -14.49 -14.10
CA ALA A 466 -37.59 -14.60 -15.33
C ALA A 466 -37.50 -16.03 -15.91
N PRO A 467 -38.58 -16.55 -16.54
CA PRO A 467 -38.57 -17.87 -17.15
C PRO A 467 -37.73 -17.91 -18.44
N ALA A 468 -37.07 -19.04 -18.68
CA ALA A 468 -36.18 -19.26 -19.82
C ALA A 468 -36.90 -19.21 -21.19
N PRO A 469 -36.25 -18.71 -22.25
CA PRO A 469 -36.83 -18.68 -23.59
C PRO A 469 -36.90 -20.10 -24.19
N GLY A 470 -38.04 -20.41 -24.82
CA GLY A 470 -38.27 -21.69 -25.51
C GLY A 470 -37.43 -21.85 -26.79
N PRO A 471 -37.30 -23.09 -27.31
CA PRO A 471 -36.44 -23.38 -28.46
C PRO A 471 -36.99 -22.78 -29.76
N ALA A 472 -36.07 -22.24 -30.57
CA ALA A 472 -36.37 -21.65 -31.88
C ALA A 472 -36.83 -22.70 -32.91
N PRO A 473 -37.76 -22.35 -33.82
CA PRO A 473 -38.22 -23.25 -34.87
C PRO A 473 -37.13 -23.50 -35.94
N LYS A 474 -37.16 -24.71 -36.50
CA LYS A 474 -36.18 -25.29 -37.42
C LYS A 474 -36.07 -24.58 -38.75
#